data_AF-A0A224XJ22-F1
#
_entry.id   AF-A0A224XJ22-F1
#
_cell.length_a   1.000
_cell.length_b   1.000
_cell.length_c   1.000
_cell.angle_alpha   90.00
_cell.angle_beta   90.00
_cell.angle_gamma   90.00
#
_symmetry.space_group_name_H-M   'P 1'
#
loop_
_entity.id
_entity.type
_entity.pdbx_description
1 polymer ?
#
loop_
_entity_poly.entity_id
_entity_poly.type
_entity_poly.pdbx_seq_one_letter_code
_entity_poly.pdbx_strand_id
1 'polypeptide(L)'
;SSIFTAELFAIKKSLEHLVNSNERYFIICSDSKTSLQSICNLDTDNIMIQSIQTLLYSTIQKHKSIIFLWVPSHTGIINNEAADRAAKDATLLTDKYESVLPTDWKKYLRTKIMSQWIRDWGSLPLTNKLRNIKSTPKKWLTSFRKVRREEVVLARLRIGHTLLTHGHHFKREEPPNCIECNVALTVRHILLECTKFVKARQNLNFPSELKKVLCDNEDSVQNTLQYLKDINVFNSI
;
A
#
# COMPACT_ATOMS: atom_id res chain seq x y z
N SER A 1 1.90 -17.75 1.11
CA SER A 1 0.48 -18.11 1.18
C SER A 1 -0.20 -17.25 2.24
N SER A 2 -1.44 -16.84 2.04
CA SER A 2 -2.28 -16.29 3.13
C SER A 2 -2.78 -17.41 4.05
N ILE A 3 -3.11 -17.11 5.31
CA ILE A 3 -3.68 -18.10 6.24
C ILE A 3 -4.93 -18.73 5.63
N PHE A 4 -5.85 -17.92 5.11
CA PHE A 4 -7.04 -18.40 4.40
C PHE A 4 -6.75 -19.39 3.26
N THR A 5 -5.69 -19.15 2.49
CA THR A 5 -5.28 -20.07 1.41
C THR A 5 -4.72 -21.38 1.96
N ALA A 6 -3.95 -21.32 3.05
CA ALA A 6 -3.44 -22.51 3.71
C ALA A 6 -4.58 -23.38 4.27
N GLU A 7 -5.58 -22.75 4.89
CA GLU A 7 -6.77 -23.43 5.41
C GLU A 7 -7.59 -24.12 4.31
N LEU A 8 -7.86 -23.41 3.21
CA LEU A 8 -8.53 -24.00 2.05
C LEU A 8 -7.69 -25.13 1.42
N PHE A 9 -6.37 -24.98 1.37
CA PHE A 9 -5.47 -26.02 0.87
C PHE A 9 -5.51 -27.27 1.74
N ALA A 10 -5.54 -27.12 3.07
CA ALA A 10 -5.69 -28.23 4.00
C ALA A 10 -7.01 -28.98 3.77
N ILE A 11 -8.13 -28.25 3.64
CA ILE A 11 -9.44 -28.85 3.31
C ILE A 11 -9.39 -29.59 1.98
N LYS A 12 -8.79 -28.98 0.95
CA LYS A 12 -8.63 -29.61 -0.37
C LYS A 12 -7.84 -30.91 -0.27
N LYS A 13 -6.70 -30.92 0.44
CA LYS A 13 -5.86 -32.10 0.63
C LYS A 13 -6.58 -33.21 1.39
N SER A 14 -7.35 -32.86 2.42
CA SER A 14 -8.23 -33.81 3.10
C SER A 14 -9.19 -34.45 2.11
N LEU A 15 -9.90 -33.66 1.29
CA LEU A 15 -10.84 -34.19 0.29
C LEU A 15 -10.14 -35.09 -0.76
N GLU A 16 -8.98 -34.69 -1.28
CA GLU A 16 -8.19 -35.51 -2.20
C GLU A 16 -7.86 -36.88 -1.60
N HIS A 17 -7.54 -36.94 -0.30
CA HIS A 17 -7.32 -38.19 0.41
C HIS A 17 -8.61 -39.01 0.58
N LEU A 18 -9.70 -38.35 0.99
CA LEU A 18 -11.00 -39.01 1.22
C LEU A 18 -11.58 -39.63 -0.05
N VAL A 19 -11.39 -38.99 -1.21
CA VAL A 19 -11.89 -39.49 -2.51
C VAL A 19 -11.37 -40.91 -2.81
N ASN A 20 -10.16 -41.24 -2.37
CA ASN A 20 -9.51 -42.54 -2.62
C ASN A 20 -9.70 -43.57 -1.50
N SER A 21 -10.31 -43.18 -0.37
CA SER A 21 -10.60 -44.09 0.74
C SER A 21 -11.73 -45.07 0.41
N ASN A 22 -11.77 -46.24 1.06
CA ASN A 22 -12.90 -47.18 0.95
C ASN A 22 -14.10 -46.77 1.84
N GLU A 23 -13.88 -45.85 2.78
CA GLU A 23 -14.91 -45.40 3.71
C GLU A 23 -15.97 -44.52 3.03
N ARG A 24 -17.17 -44.50 3.62
CA ARG A 24 -18.33 -43.77 3.07
C ARG A 24 -18.72 -42.53 3.86
N TYR A 25 -18.38 -42.43 5.14
CA TYR A 25 -18.81 -41.35 6.02
C TYR A 25 -17.61 -40.64 6.62
N PHE A 26 -17.56 -39.33 6.46
CA PHE A 26 -16.42 -38.52 6.89
C PHE A 26 -16.89 -37.26 7.62
N ILE A 27 -16.10 -36.88 8.62
CA ILE A 27 -16.21 -35.58 9.31
C ILE A 27 -14.88 -34.85 9.08
N ILE A 28 -14.95 -33.66 8.48
CA ILE A 28 -13.80 -32.76 8.34
C ILE A 28 -13.97 -31.65 9.37
N CYS A 29 -13.08 -31.63 10.35
CA CYS A 29 -13.00 -30.57 11.35
C CYS A 29 -12.06 -29.46 10.85
N SER A 30 -12.47 -28.21 10.99
CA SER A 30 -11.61 -27.05 10.71
C SER A 30 -11.94 -25.92 11.69
N ASP A 31 -10.92 -25.22 12.18
CA ASP A 31 -11.10 -24.02 13.00
C ASP A 31 -11.29 -22.73 12.16
N SER A 32 -11.13 -22.84 10.85
CA SER A 32 -11.29 -21.76 9.90
C SER A 32 -12.76 -21.59 9.48
N LYS A 33 -13.54 -20.91 10.32
CA LYS A 33 -14.96 -20.58 10.02
C LYS A 33 -15.12 -19.90 8.66
N THR A 34 -14.21 -18.99 8.32
CA THR A 34 -14.23 -18.25 7.06
C THR A 34 -14.03 -19.17 5.85
N SER A 35 -13.13 -20.16 5.94
CA SER A 35 -12.92 -21.15 4.88
C SER A 35 -14.16 -22.01 4.66
N LEU A 36 -14.76 -22.52 5.75
CA LEU A 36 -16.00 -23.30 5.68
C LEU A 36 -17.16 -22.51 5.06
N GLN A 37 -17.37 -21.27 5.50
CA GLN A 37 -18.40 -20.40 4.92
C GLN A 37 -18.14 -20.08 3.44
N SER A 38 -16.88 -19.91 3.06
CA SER A 38 -16.52 -19.56 1.68
C SER A 38 -16.74 -20.73 0.72
N ILE A 39 -16.55 -21.98 1.17
CA ILE A 39 -16.83 -23.19 0.36
C ILE A 39 -18.32 -23.32 0.05
N CYS A 40 -19.20 -22.87 0.96
CA CYS A 40 -20.64 -22.86 0.74
C CYS A 40 -21.11 -21.81 -0.28
N ASN A 41 -20.26 -20.82 -0.62
CA ASN A 41 -20.61 -19.81 -1.61
C ASN A 41 -20.34 -20.32 -3.03
N LEU A 42 -21.40 -20.59 -3.79
CA LEU A 42 -21.33 -21.07 -5.17
C LEU A 42 -20.96 -19.96 -6.19
N ASP A 43 -21.15 -18.69 -5.83
CA ASP A 43 -20.80 -17.54 -6.67
C ASP A 43 -19.45 -16.96 -6.23
N THR A 44 -18.37 -17.60 -6.69
CA THR A 44 -17.00 -17.19 -6.34
C THR A 44 -16.04 -17.34 -7.51
N ASP A 45 -15.18 -16.33 -7.72
CA ASP A 45 -14.06 -16.35 -8.67
C ASP A 45 -12.81 -17.05 -8.12
N ASN A 46 -12.86 -17.56 -6.88
CA ASN A 46 -11.70 -18.16 -6.25
C ASN A 46 -11.51 -19.61 -6.75
N ILE A 47 -10.50 -19.79 -7.61
CA ILE A 47 -10.13 -21.07 -8.23
C ILE A 47 -9.93 -22.20 -7.21
N MET A 48 -9.39 -21.91 -6.02
CA MET A 48 -9.23 -22.95 -4.98
C MET A 48 -10.57 -23.44 -4.45
N ILE A 49 -11.49 -22.51 -4.19
CA ILE A 49 -12.84 -22.82 -3.72
C ILE A 49 -13.58 -23.61 -4.79
N GLN A 50 -13.53 -23.17 -6.05
CA GLN A 50 -14.10 -23.90 -7.18
C GLN A 50 -13.53 -25.32 -7.29
N SER A 51 -12.22 -25.51 -7.06
CA SER A 51 -11.61 -26.84 -7.06
C SER A 51 -12.10 -27.72 -5.90
N ILE A 52 -12.30 -27.14 -4.71
CA ILE A 52 -12.86 -27.83 -3.54
C ILE A 52 -14.32 -28.23 -3.81
N GLN A 53 -15.12 -27.34 -4.37
CA GLN A 53 -16.51 -27.60 -4.75
C GLN A 53 -16.61 -28.72 -5.80
N THR A 54 -15.72 -28.73 -6.78
CA THR A 54 -15.62 -29.80 -7.79
C THR A 54 -15.24 -31.13 -7.14
N LEU A 55 -14.27 -31.14 -6.22
CA LEU A 55 -13.90 -32.35 -5.46
C LEU A 55 -15.08 -32.85 -4.61
N LEU A 56 -15.78 -31.96 -3.92
CA LEU A 56 -16.98 -32.30 -3.13
C LEU A 56 -18.06 -32.94 -4.00
N TYR A 57 -18.38 -32.33 -5.14
CA TYR A 57 -19.32 -32.89 -6.10
C TYR A 57 -18.91 -34.30 -6.53
N SER A 58 -17.64 -34.49 -6.93
CA SER A 58 -17.12 -35.81 -7.32
C SER A 58 -17.18 -36.85 -6.18
N THR A 59 -17.02 -36.40 -4.93
CA THR A 59 -17.07 -37.26 -3.75
C THR A 59 -18.49 -37.73 -3.48
N ILE A 60 -19.47 -36.82 -3.62
CA ILE A 60 -20.90 -37.13 -3.50
C ILE A 60 -21.34 -38.10 -4.60
N GLN A 61 -20.86 -37.93 -5.84
CA GLN A 61 -21.14 -38.86 -6.95
C GLN A 61 -20.63 -40.28 -6.68
N LYS A 62 -19.61 -40.44 -5.81
CA LYS A 62 -19.11 -41.75 -5.36
C LYS A 62 -19.85 -42.30 -4.14
N HIS A 63 -21.02 -41.76 -3.80
CA HIS A 63 -21.84 -42.14 -2.65
C HIS A 63 -21.13 -42.00 -1.29
N LYS A 64 -20.28 -40.98 -1.17
CA LYS A 64 -19.62 -40.62 0.09
C LYS A 64 -20.29 -39.39 0.71
N SER A 65 -20.51 -39.44 2.01
CA SER A 65 -21.11 -38.36 2.81
C SER A 65 -20.03 -37.65 3.62
N ILE A 66 -19.98 -36.32 3.51
CA ILE A 66 -19.02 -35.48 4.23
C ILE A 66 -19.78 -34.45 5.07
N ILE A 67 -19.41 -34.36 6.34
CA ILE A 67 -19.87 -33.30 7.25
C ILE A 67 -18.69 -32.39 7.56
N PHE A 68 -18.86 -31.09 7.36
CA PHE A 68 -17.92 -30.09 7.84
C PHE A 68 -18.30 -29.64 9.25
N LEU A 69 -17.36 -29.75 10.19
CA LEU A 69 -17.54 -29.32 11.56
C LEU A 69 -16.58 -28.17 11.87
N TRP A 70 -17.12 -27.02 12.26
CA TRP A 70 -16.29 -25.95 12.80
C TRP A 70 -15.91 -26.26 14.25
N VAL A 71 -14.62 -26.14 14.57
CA VAL A 71 -14.09 -26.31 15.94
C VAL A 71 -13.37 -25.04 16.40
N PRO A 72 -13.39 -24.68 17.68
CA PRO A 72 -12.64 -23.53 18.17
C PRO A 72 -11.12 -23.82 18.16
N SER A 73 -10.32 -22.83 17.79
CA SER A 73 -8.85 -22.94 17.83
C SER A 73 -8.32 -22.75 19.25
N HIS A 74 -7.18 -23.39 19.56
CA HIS A 74 -6.43 -23.22 20.81
C HIS A 74 -7.20 -23.53 22.12
N THR A 75 -8.14 -24.48 22.07
CA THR A 75 -8.93 -24.88 23.25
C THR A 75 -8.57 -26.27 23.79
N GLY A 76 -7.40 -26.84 23.47
CA GLY A 76 -7.01 -28.17 23.96
C GLY A 76 -7.52 -29.36 23.13
N ILE A 77 -8.12 -29.13 21.96
CA ILE A 77 -8.58 -30.23 21.08
C ILE A 77 -7.35 -30.87 20.44
N ILE A 78 -6.93 -32.01 20.99
CA ILE A 78 -5.69 -32.73 20.65
C ILE A 78 -5.45 -32.81 19.13
N ASN A 79 -6.46 -33.24 18.36
CA ASN A 79 -6.33 -33.43 16.91
C ASN A 79 -6.28 -32.11 16.13
N ASN A 80 -6.98 -31.06 16.60
CA ASN A 80 -6.89 -29.73 15.99
C ASN A 80 -5.50 -29.14 16.22
N GLU A 81 -5.01 -29.22 17.46
CA GLU A 81 -3.66 -28.75 17.79
C GLU A 81 -2.56 -29.55 17.07
N ALA A 82 -2.79 -30.84 16.81
CA ALA A 82 -1.89 -31.64 15.99
C ALA A 82 -1.86 -31.15 14.54
N ALA A 83 -3.01 -30.80 13.95
CA ALA A 83 -3.09 -30.20 12.63
C ALA A 83 -2.40 -28.83 12.58
N ASP A 84 -2.60 -27.98 13.59
CA ASP A 84 -1.92 -26.68 13.71
C ASP A 84 -0.40 -26.83 13.81
N ARG A 85 0.09 -27.80 14.58
CA ARG A 85 1.53 -28.10 14.69
C ARG A 85 2.07 -28.56 13.34
N ALA A 86 1.40 -29.49 12.66
CA ALA A 86 1.81 -29.95 11.34
C ALA A 86 1.86 -28.80 10.31
N ALA A 87 0.88 -27.89 10.34
CA ALA A 87 0.88 -26.71 9.49
C ALA A 87 2.04 -25.76 9.79
N LYS A 88 2.39 -25.55 11.06
CA LYS A 88 3.56 -24.76 11.48
C LYS A 88 4.87 -25.40 11.05
N ASP A 89 5.02 -26.70 11.26
CA ASP A 89 6.23 -27.45 10.88
C ASP A 89 6.44 -27.42 9.36
N ALA A 90 5.35 -27.49 8.57
CA ALA A 90 5.42 -27.36 7.12
C ALA A 90 5.96 -26.01 6.64
N THR A 91 5.89 -24.94 7.46
CA THR A 91 6.49 -23.64 7.10
C THR A 91 8.01 -23.63 7.12
N LEU A 92 8.63 -24.60 7.80
CA LEU A 92 10.08 -24.76 7.90
C LEU A 92 10.68 -25.58 6.75
N LEU A 93 9.85 -26.32 6.01
CA LEU A 93 10.27 -27.11 4.88
C LEU A 93 10.68 -26.21 3.69
N THR A 94 11.76 -26.57 3.01
CA THR A 94 12.34 -25.76 1.91
C THR A 94 11.65 -26.00 0.57
N ASP A 95 10.98 -27.15 0.41
CA ASP A 95 10.20 -27.49 -0.77
C ASP A 95 8.89 -26.70 -0.81
N LYS A 96 8.88 -25.67 -1.64
CA LYS A 96 7.72 -24.80 -1.82
C LYS A 96 6.76 -25.44 -2.82
N TYR A 97 5.58 -25.82 -2.36
CA TYR A 97 4.48 -26.23 -3.25
C TYR A 97 4.16 -25.08 -4.23
N GLU A 98 4.22 -25.38 -5.54
CA GLU A 98 4.21 -24.37 -6.62
C GLU A 98 2.87 -23.66 -6.86
N SER A 99 1.76 -24.21 -6.38
CA SER A 99 0.43 -23.63 -6.65
C SER A 99 0.02 -22.58 -5.60
N VAL A 100 0.64 -21.40 -5.67
CA VAL A 100 0.21 -20.22 -4.92
C VAL A 100 -0.87 -19.47 -5.72
N LEU A 101 -1.99 -19.10 -5.11
CA LEU A 101 -3.05 -18.36 -5.81
C LEU A 101 -2.51 -17.05 -6.41
N PRO A 102 -3.06 -16.59 -7.55
CA PRO A 102 -2.69 -15.30 -8.14
C PRO A 102 -2.79 -14.12 -7.15
N THR A 103 -3.73 -14.18 -6.21
CA THR A 103 -3.92 -13.17 -5.14
C THR A 103 -2.73 -13.10 -4.19
N ASP A 104 -2.21 -14.25 -3.77
CA ASP A 104 -1.05 -14.36 -2.90
C ASP A 104 0.23 -13.90 -3.63
N TRP A 105 0.37 -14.25 -4.92
CA TRP A 105 1.44 -13.72 -5.78
C TRP A 105 1.39 -12.20 -5.90
N LYS A 106 0.20 -11.62 -6.17
CA LYS A 106 0.03 -10.16 -6.23
C LYS A 106 0.47 -9.48 -4.94
N LYS A 107 0.12 -10.04 -3.77
CA LYS A 107 0.55 -9.50 -2.47
C LYS A 107 2.06 -9.57 -2.32
N TYR A 108 2.66 -10.72 -2.60
CA TYR A 108 4.11 -10.91 -2.53
C TYR A 108 4.87 -9.95 -3.46
N LEU A 109 4.45 -9.85 -4.73
CA LEU A 109 5.04 -8.95 -5.72
C LEU A 109 4.93 -7.49 -5.29
N ARG A 110 3.75 -7.05 -4.82
CA ARG A 110 3.58 -5.68 -4.31
C ARG A 110 4.54 -5.37 -3.17
N THR A 111 4.74 -6.31 -2.23
CA THR A 111 5.70 -6.14 -1.15
C THR A 111 7.12 -6.04 -1.69
N LYS A 112 7.54 -6.92 -2.60
CA LYS A 112 8.88 -6.89 -3.20
C LYS A 112 9.14 -5.61 -3.99
N ILE A 113 8.19 -5.18 -4.82
CA ILE A 113 8.25 -3.92 -5.59
C ILE A 113 8.38 -2.74 -4.63
N MET A 114 7.53 -2.65 -3.59
CA MET A 114 7.58 -1.56 -2.63
C MET A 114 8.90 -1.52 -1.87
N SER A 115 9.43 -2.68 -1.45
CA SER A 115 10.73 -2.77 -0.79
C SER A 115 11.87 -2.31 -1.70
N GLN A 116 11.86 -2.68 -2.99
CA GLN A 116 12.84 -2.19 -3.95
C GLN A 116 12.70 -0.68 -4.14
N TRP A 117 11.48 -0.18 -4.34
CA TRP A 117 11.22 1.26 -4.48
C TRP A 117 11.73 2.05 -3.27
N ILE A 118 11.51 1.58 -2.04
CA ILE A 118 12.01 2.25 -0.83
C ILE A 118 13.54 2.33 -0.83
N ARG A 119 14.24 1.28 -1.28
CA ARG A 119 15.70 1.30 -1.41
C ARG A 119 16.16 2.30 -2.46
N ASP A 120 15.59 2.24 -3.65
CA ASP A 120 15.94 3.14 -4.77
C ASP A 120 15.65 4.60 -4.41
N TRP A 121 14.54 4.86 -3.72
CA TRP A 121 14.20 6.17 -3.19
C TRP A 121 15.20 6.63 -2.11
N GLY A 122 15.63 5.72 -1.24
CA GLY A 122 16.62 5.97 -0.21
C GLY A 122 17.98 6.35 -0.78
N SER A 123 18.39 5.73 -1.88
CA SER A 123 19.67 5.97 -2.55
C SER A 123 19.72 7.25 -3.40
N LEU A 124 18.58 7.89 -3.67
CA LEU A 124 18.56 9.17 -4.37
C LEU A 124 19.30 10.25 -3.56
N PRO A 125 20.16 11.07 -4.20
CA PRO A 125 20.85 12.15 -3.52
C PRO A 125 19.87 13.22 -3.04
N LEU A 126 20.22 13.93 -1.96
CA LEU A 126 19.40 15.01 -1.41
C LEU A 126 19.36 16.27 -2.29
N THR A 127 20.10 16.28 -3.41
CA THR A 127 19.97 17.26 -4.50
C THR A 127 18.65 17.09 -5.26
N ASN A 128 18.04 15.89 -5.23
CA ASN A 128 16.69 15.69 -5.75
C ASN A 128 15.68 16.44 -4.86
N LYS A 129 15.03 17.45 -5.45
CA LYS A 129 14.13 18.39 -4.77
C LYS A 129 13.03 17.69 -3.96
N LEU A 130 12.40 16.66 -4.53
CA LEU A 130 11.33 15.92 -3.85
C LEU A 130 11.88 15.02 -2.75
N ARG A 131 12.98 14.28 -3.01
CA ARG A 131 13.63 13.41 -2.01
C ARG A 131 14.12 14.17 -0.79
N ASN A 132 14.53 15.43 -0.96
CA ASN A 132 14.97 16.30 0.12
C ASN A 132 13.86 16.51 1.16
N ILE A 133 12.62 16.73 0.70
CA ILE A 133 11.46 16.93 1.58
C ILE A 133 10.73 15.63 1.92
N LYS A 134 10.85 14.60 1.08
CA LYS A 134 10.08 13.36 1.17
C LYS A 134 10.99 12.16 1.39
N SER A 135 11.02 11.66 2.63
CA SER A 135 11.90 10.55 3.03
C SER A 135 11.46 9.19 2.49
N THR A 136 10.17 9.00 2.22
CA THR A 136 9.63 7.72 1.74
C THR A 136 8.81 7.92 0.48
N PRO A 137 8.78 6.94 -0.44
CA PRO A 137 7.98 7.03 -1.66
C PRO A 137 6.46 6.87 -1.42
N LYS A 138 6.04 6.67 -0.16
CA LYS A 138 4.62 6.49 0.19
C LYS A 138 3.79 7.70 -0.25
N LYS A 139 2.52 7.47 -0.56
CA LYS A 139 1.59 8.55 -0.92
C LYS A 139 1.47 9.54 0.24
N TRP A 140 1.37 10.82 -0.10
CA TRP A 140 1.09 11.88 0.86
C TRP A 140 -0.40 12.19 0.80
N LEU A 141 -1.12 11.99 1.91
CA LEU A 141 -2.56 12.14 1.96
C LEU A 141 -2.97 13.61 1.80
N THR A 142 -2.14 14.53 2.29
CA THR A 142 -2.34 15.98 2.13
C THR A 142 -2.24 16.46 0.67
N SER A 143 -1.76 15.61 -0.25
CA SER A 143 -1.81 15.93 -1.69
C SER A 143 -3.23 15.88 -2.26
N PHE A 144 -4.17 15.20 -1.60
CA PHE A 144 -5.57 15.14 -2.02
C PHE A 144 -6.32 16.30 -1.36
N ARG A 145 -6.84 17.22 -2.18
CA ARG A 145 -7.49 18.45 -1.71
C ARG A 145 -8.91 18.53 -2.24
N LYS A 146 -9.76 19.30 -1.55
CA LYS A 146 -11.11 19.64 -2.04
C LYS A 146 -11.06 20.48 -3.32
N VAL A 147 -10.00 21.24 -3.51
CA VAL A 147 -9.81 22.15 -4.65
C VAL A 147 -8.64 21.67 -5.51
N ARG A 148 -8.94 21.31 -6.76
CA ARG A 148 -7.95 20.82 -7.74
C ARG A 148 -6.73 21.73 -7.88
N ARG A 149 -6.93 23.05 -7.85
CA ARG A 149 -5.85 24.04 -7.95
C ARG A 149 -4.83 23.93 -6.81
N GLU A 150 -5.28 23.64 -5.58
CA GLU A 150 -4.37 23.43 -4.44
C GLU A 150 -3.49 22.20 -4.66
N GLU A 151 -4.04 21.11 -5.20
CA GLU A 151 -3.26 19.91 -5.52
C GLU A 151 -2.17 20.20 -6.55
N VAL A 152 -2.48 21.00 -7.58
CA VAL A 152 -1.50 21.43 -8.60
C VAL A 152 -0.39 22.25 -7.95
N VAL A 153 -0.76 23.24 -7.14
CA VAL A 153 0.19 24.12 -6.43
C VAL A 153 1.10 23.28 -5.54
N LEU A 154 0.56 22.39 -4.72
CA LEU A 154 1.34 21.53 -3.84
C LEU A 154 2.28 20.60 -4.61
N ALA A 155 1.80 19.96 -5.67
CA ALA A 155 2.64 19.10 -6.51
C ALA A 155 3.83 19.88 -7.07
N ARG A 156 3.59 21.07 -7.65
CA ARG A 156 4.61 21.96 -8.23
C ARG A 156 5.63 22.44 -7.20
N LEU A 157 5.18 22.84 -6.01
CA LEU A 157 6.07 23.22 -4.91
C LEU A 157 6.95 22.05 -4.47
N ARG A 158 6.36 20.86 -4.29
CA ARG A 158 7.04 19.67 -3.77
C ARG A 158 8.06 19.09 -4.75
N ILE A 159 7.79 19.14 -6.05
CA ILE A 159 8.82 18.82 -7.07
C ILE A 159 9.78 19.98 -7.31
N GLY A 160 9.47 21.18 -6.80
CA GLY A 160 10.24 22.40 -6.95
C GLY A 160 10.30 22.92 -8.39
N HIS A 161 9.22 22.73 -9.15
CA HIS A 161 9.03 23.23 -10.51
C HIS A 161 7.71 23.97 -10.60
N THR A 162 7.79 25.29 -10.72
CA THR A 162 6.64 26.20 -10.80
C THR A 162 6.76 27.05 -12.05
N LEU A 163 5.66 27.66 -12.50
CA LEU A 163 5.74 28.57 -13.65
C LEU A 163 6.66 29.77 -13.36
N LEU A 164 6.66 30.31 -12.13
CA LEU A 164 7.56 31.40 -11.74
C LEU A 164 9.05 31.04 -11.81
N THR A 165 9.42 29.80 -11.50
CA THR A 165 10.83 29.40 -11.38
C THR A 165 11.37 28.77 -12.65
N HIS A 166 10.51 28.04 -13.40
CA HIS A 166 10.91 27.27 -14.59
C HIS A 166 10.19 27.73 -15.87
N GLY A 167 9.41 28.81 -15.81
CA GLY A 167 8.72 29.38 -16.97
C GLY A 167 9.66 29.79 -18.11
N HIS A 168 10.88 30.18 -17.76
CA HIS A 168 11.93 30.57 -18.70
C HIS A 168 12.26 29.47 -19.73
N HIS A 169 12.14 28.18 -19.38
CA HIS A 169 12.32 27.08 -20.33
C HIS A 169 11.31 27.11 -21.48
N PHE A 170 10.04 27.49 -21.19
CA PHE A 170 9.00 27.57 -22.22
C PHE A 170 9.16 28.80 -23.11
N LYS A 171 9.73 29.88 -22.56
CA LYS A 171 9.98 31.13 -23.27
C LYS A 171 11.35 31.20 -23.95
N ARG A 172 12.24 30.24 -23.66
CA ARG A 172 13.67 30.26 -24.05
C ARG A 172 14.38 31.52 -23.56
N GLU A 173 14.03 31.93 -22.34
CA GLU A 173 14.64 33.05 -21.63
C GLU A 173 15.66 32.53 -20.61
N GLU A 174 16.48 33.44 -20.06
CA GLU A 174 17.37 33.13 -18.95
C GLU A 174 16.59 32.83 -17.65
N PRO A 175 17.16 32.04 -16.73
CA PRO A 175 16.55 31.77 -15.43
C PRO A 175 16.22 33.08 -14.68
N PRO A 176 15.00 33.20 -14.11
CA PRO A 176 14.60 34.42 -13.44
C PRO A 176 15.35 34.59 -12.11
N ASN A 177 15.80 35.81 -11.84
CA ASN A 177 16.29 36.22 -10.53
C ASN A 177 15.19 36.92 -9.72
N CYS A 178 15.29 36.83 -8.40
CA CYS A 178 14.46 37.65 -7.51
C CYS A 178 14.85 39.13 -7.68
N ILE A 179 13.86 39.98 -7.93
CA ILE A 179 14.07 41.42 -8.15
C ILE A 179 14.69 42.10 -6.91
N GLU A 180 14.27 41.70 -5.70
CA GLU A 180 14.72 42.32 -4.44
C GLU A 180 16.09 41.80 -3.98
N CYS A 181 16.36 40.51 -4.20
CA CYS A 181 17.54 39.86 -3.65
C CYS A 181 18.66 39.64 -4.68
N ASN A 182 18.37 39.80 -5.97
CA ASN A 182 19.25 39.54 -7.11
C ASN A 182 19.92 38.15 -7.10
N VAL A 183 19.20 37.14 -6.62
CA VAL A 183 19.62 35.73 -6.63
C VAL A 183 18.63 34.89 -7.42
N ALA A 184 19.04 33.69 -7.85
CA ALA A 184 18.19 32.78 -8.60
C ALA A 184 16.84 32.52 -7.90
N LEU A 185 15.74 32.70 -8.62
CA LEU A 185 14.40 32.52 -8.09
C LEU A 185 14.08 31.02 -8.00
N THR A 186 14.02 30.50 -6.77
CA THR A 186 13.66 29.10 -6.48
C THR A 186 12.48 29.01 -5.54
N VAL A 187 11.83 27.84 -5.47
CA VAL A 187 10.76 27.59 -4.48
C VAL A 187 11.29 27.78 -3.05
N ARG A 188 12.52 27.35 -2.78
CA ARG A 188 13.19 27.57 -1.49
C ARG A 188 13.33 29.06 -1.21
N HIS A 189 13.77 29.85 -2.18
CA HIS A 189 13.92 31.29 -2.02
C HIS A 189 12.57 31.96 -1.69
N ILE A 190 11.51 31.63 -2.45
CA ILE A 190 10.17 32.18 -2.25
C ILE A 190 9.61 31.82 -0.87
N LEU A 191 9.80 30.57 -0.41
CA LEU A 191 9.21 30.09 0.83
C LEU A 191 10.02 30.44 2.09
N LEU A 192 11.33 30.63 2.00
CA LEU A 192 12.20 30.70 3.19
C LEU A 192 13.16 31.90 3.22
N GLU A 193 13.69 32.35 2.08
CA GLU A 193 14.88 33.22 2.07
C GLU A 193 14.58 34.67 1.63
N CYS A 194 13.59 34.87 0.75
CA CYS A 194 13.31 36.18 0.16
C CYS A 194 12.99 37.23 1.24
N THR A 195 13.75 38.33 1.25
CA THR A 195 13.62 39.42 2.22
C THR A 195 12.27 40.13 2.12
N LYS A 196 11.70 40.20 0.92
CA LYS A 196 10.37 40.76 0.65
C LYS A 196 9.26 40.14 1.50
N PHE A 197 9.35 38.83 1.75
CA PHE A 197 8.27 38.06 2.36
C PHE A 197 8.49 37.74 3.85
N VAL A 198 9.46 38.39 4.50
CA VAL A 198 9.76 38.16 5.94
C VAL A 198 8.53 38.36 6.82
N LYS A 199 7.78 39.45 6.63
CA LYS A 199 6.57 39.75 7.43
C LYS A 199 5.49 38.67 7.25
N ALA A 200 5.24 38.22 6.02
CA ALA A 200 4.27 37.17 5.74
C ALA A 200 4.67 35.83 6.40
N ARG A 201 5.97 35.49 6.41
CA ARG A 201 6.46 34.30 7.11
C ARG A 201 6.31 34.40 8.62
N GLN A 202 6.58 35.57 9.19
CA GLN A 202 6.43 35.82 10.63
C GLN A 202 4.97 35.71 11.08
N ASN A 203 4.03 36.27 10.30
CA ASN A 203 2.60 36.22 10.62
C ASN A 203 2.03 34.78 10.69
N LEU A 204 2.59 33.87 9.90
CA LEU A 204 2.13 32.47 9.82
C LEU A 204 3.05 31.49 10.56
N ASN A 205 4.01 31.99 11.36
CA ASN A 205 5.01 31.17 12.06
C ASN A 205 5.68 30.12 11.16
N PHE A 206 6.13 30.55 9.97
CA PHE A 206 6.66 29.66 8.95
C PHE A 206 7.91 28.91 9.44
N PRO A 207 7.98 27.57 9.28
CA PRO A 207 9.18 26.81 9.62
C PRO A 207 10.41 27.27 8.83
N SER A 208 11.59 27.15 9.43
CA SER A 208 12.88 27.49 8.80
C SER A 208 13.38 26.44 7.81
N GLU A 209 12.80 25.24 7.81
CA GLU A 209 13.20 24.13 6.95
C GLU A 209 12.14 23.82 5.90
N LEU A 210 12.56 23.70 4.63
CA LEU A 210 11.66 23.41 3.51
C LEU A 210 10.90 22.10 3.70
N LYS A 211 11.57 21.11 4.30
CA LYS A 211 10.96 19.81 4.62
C LYS A 211 9.78 19.94 5.58
N LYS A 212 9.84 20.85 6.56
CA LYS A 212 8.75 21.10 7.51
C LYS A 212 7.62 21.90 6.88
N VAL A 213 7.92 22.81 5.96
CA VAL A 213 6.92 23.58 5.22
C VAL A 213 6.08 22.69 4.30
N LEU A 214 6.73 21.78 3.54
CA LEU A 214 6.08 21.00 2.48
C LEU A 214 5.78 19.54 2.85
N CYS A 215 5.88 19.17 4.13
CA CYS A 215 5.64 17.80 4.61
C CYS A 215 4.18 17.35 4.44
N ASP A 216 3.94 16.08 4.77
CA ASP A 216 2.59 15.50 4.80
C ASP A 216 1.89 15.81 6.14
N ASN A 217 1.62 17.09 6.38
CA ASN A 217 0.89 17.59 7.53
C ASN A 217 -0.13 18.65 7.09
N GLU A 218 -1.35 18.54 7.59
CA GLU A 218 -2.48 19.36 7.14
C GLU A 218 -2.29 20.84 7.47
N ASP A 219 -1.85 21.16 8.70
CA ASP A 219 -1.61 22.54 9.13
C ASP A 219 -0.49 23.20 8.33
N SER A 220 0.59 22.46 8.09
CA SER A 220 1.74 22.94 7.30
C SER A 220 1.33 23.23 5.84
N VAL A 221 0.50 22.36 5.26
CA VAL A 221 -0.06 22.55 3.92
C VAL A 221 -1.00 23.75 3.89
N GLN A 222 -1.91 23.88 4.85
CA GLN A 222 -2.85 24.99 4.90
C GLN A 222 -2.13 26.33 5.07
N ASN A 223 -1.15 26.40 5.98
CA ASN A 223 -0.31 27.58 6.18
C ASN A 223 0.48 27.92 4.91
N THR A 224 1.01 26.92 4.20
CA THR A 224 1.72 27.14 2.93
C THR A 224 0.80 27.71 1.87
N LEU A 225 -0.40 27.16 1.72
CA LEU A 225 -1.38 27.65 0.74
C LEU A 225 -1.85 29.07 1.09
N GLN A 226 -2.05 29.37 2.37
CA GLN A 226 -2.40 30.71 2.83
C GLN A 226 -1.27 31.71 2.58
N TYR A 227 -0.04 31.36 2.93
CA TYR A 227 1.15 32.18 2.66
C TYR A 227 1.24 32.58 1.19
N LEU A 228 1.05 31.63 0.27
CA LEU A 228 1.10 31.90 -1.17
C LEU A 228 -0.02 32.83 -1.66
N LYS A 229 -1.19 32.81 -1.00
CA LYS A 229 -2.28 33.75 -1.27
C LYS A 229 -1.93 35.13 -0.74
N ASP A 230 -1.39 35.24 0.48
CA ASP A 230 -1.02 36.51 1.11
C ASP A 230 0.06 37.26 0.31
N ILE A 231 1.02 36.54 -0.27
CA ILE A 231 2.07 37.13 -1.13
C ILE A 231 1.66 37.25 -2.61
N ASN A 232 0.41 36.93 -2.95
CA ASN A 232 -0.17 37.01 -4.30
C ASN A 232 0.55 36.18 -5.39
N VAL A 233 1.13 35.03 -5.02
CA VAL A 233 1.80 34.13 -5.99
C VAL A 233 1.07 32.82 -6.22
N PHE A 234 0.01 32.53 -5.47
CA PHE A 234 -0.75 31.26 -5.54
C PHE A 234 -1.16 30.85 -6.97
N ASN A 235 -1.62 31.81 -7.79
CA ASN A 235 -2.02 31.55 -9.18
C ASN A 235 -0.85 31.46 -10.16
N SER A 236 0.31 31.95 -9.76
CA SER A 236 1.54 31.95 -10.56
C SER A 236 2.43 30.72 -10.32
N ILE A 237 2.10 29.90 -9.30
CA ILE A 237 2.73 28.59 -9.08
C ILE A 237 2.31 27.59 -10.16
#